data_AF-A0A4Z1F549-F1
#
_entry.id   AF-A0A4Z1F549-F1
#
_cell.length_a   1.000
_cell.length_b   1.000
_cell.length_c   1.000
_cell.angle_alpha   90.00
_cell.angle_beta   90.00
_cell.angle_gamma   90.00
#
_symmetry.space_group_name_H-M   'P 1'
#
loop_
_entity.id
_entity.type
_entity.pdbx_description
1 polymer ?
#
loop_
_entity_poly.entity_id
_entity_poly.type
_entity_poly.pdbx_seq_one_letter_code
_entity_poly.pdbx_strand_id
1 'polypeptide(L)'
;MKPSKQNTQVMEDPATSPWNIHISSSDLNKLKAGFEAPDMDHRWEITAKDADEHGIIYVHISRSWTEEDHFILAVKTSDEDGADIVSITWDQNEGEIRREEEYAKKEVVVICRMTLKCEFEALPFYDRKVLWSSGR
;
A
#
# COMPACT_ATOMS: atom_id res chain seq x y z
N MET A 1 -5.89 -30.15 4.31
CA MET A 1 -5.53 -29.34 3.12
C MET A 1 -6.75 -28.50 2.74
N LYS A 2 -6.74 -27.21 3.06
CA LYS A 2 -7.77 -26.29 2.54
C LYS A 2 -7.31 -25.82 1.16
N PRO A 3 -8.17 -25.82 0.13
CA PRO A 3 -7.77 -25.32 -1.18
C PRO A 3 -7.46 -23.83 -1.07
N SER A 4 -6.27 -23.45 -1.57
CA SER A 4 -5.87 -22.05 -1.77
C SER A 4 -6.83 -21.44 -2.78
N LYS A 5 -7.76 -20.62 -2.30
CA LYS A 5 -8.43 -19.66 -3.16
C LYS A 5 -7.46 -18.50 -3.33
N GLN A 6 -6.89 -18.37 -4.52
CA GLN A 6 -6.48 -17.07 -5.03
C GLN A 6 -7.75 -16.23 -5.19
N ASN A 7 -8.35 -15.81 -4.08
CA ASN A 7 -9.42 -14.83 -4.10
C ASN A 7 -8.73 -13.48 -4.03
N THR A 8 -8.26 -13.00 -5.18
CA THR A 8 -7.89 -11.59 -5.32
C THR A 8 -9.12 -10.80 -4.93
N GLN A 9 -9.15 -10.20 -3.74
CA GLN A 9 -10.27 -9.37 -3.33
C GLN A 9 -10.19 -8.10 -4.17
N VAL A 10 -11.11 -7.97 -5.12
CA VAL A 10 -11.04 -6.97 -6.19
C VAL A 10 -11.60 -5.66 -5.66
N MET A 11 -10.82 -4.58 -5.73
CA MET A 11 -11.29 -3.20 -5.54
C MET A 11 -12.54 -2.95 -6.40
N GLU A 12 -13.54 -2.25 -5.88
CA GLU A 12 -14.80 -2.03 -6.60
C GLU A 12 -14.64 -1.05 -7.76
N ASP A 13 -13.92 0.06 -7.55
CA ASP A 13 -13.62 1.08 -8.58
C ASP A 13 -12.13 1.43 -8.61
N PRO A 14 -11.25 0.53 -9.12
CA PRO A 14 -9.82 0.75 -9.11
C PRO A 14 -9.39 1.83 -10.10
N ALA A 15 -8.55 2.75 -9.65
CA ALA A 15 -7.71 3.57 -10.53
C ALA A 15 -6.24 3.26 -10.31
N THR A 16 -5.45 3.39 -11.37
CA THR A 16 -3.99 3.23 -11.34
C THR A 16 -3.34 4.49 -11.87
N SER A 17 -2.27 4.93 -11.19
CA SER A 17 -1.45 6.06 -11.63
C SER A 17 0.03 5.76 -11.45
N PRO A 18 0.89 6.18 -12.41
CA PRO A 18 2.33 6.15 -12.23
C PRO A 18 2.75 6.94 -11.00
N TRP A 19 3.80 6.47 -10.32
CA TRP A 19 4.38 7.22 -9.20
C TRP A 19 5.86 7.48 -9.40
N ASN A 20 6.63 6.46 -9.78
CA ASN A 20 8.04 6.54 -10.12
C ASN A 20 8.89 7.18 -9.01
N ILE A 21 8.76 6.68 -7.78
CA ILE A 21 9.60 7.11 -6.66
C ILE A 21 10.55 6.00 -6.25
N HIS A 22 11.80 6.38 -5.99
CA HIS A 22 12.81 5.46 -5.48
C HIS A 22 12.68 5.29 -3.96
N ILE A 23 12.89 4.07 -3.47
CA ILE A 23 12.92 3.70 -2.05
C ILE A 23 14.21 2.93 -1.73
N SER A 24 14.72 3.12 -0.50
CA SER A 24 15.91 2.42 -0.04
C SER A 24 15.67 0.91 0.10
N SER A 25 16.75 0.13 0.14
CA SER A 25 16.67 -1.31 0.44
C SER A 25 16.09 -1.60 1.82
N SER A 26 16.27 -0.69 2.79
CA SER A 26 15.63 -0.78 4.11
C SER A 26 14.11 -0.73 4.00
N ASP A 27 13.56 0.23 3.25
CA ASP A 27 12.13 0.35 3.06
C ASP A 27 11.56 -0.78 2.20
N LEU A 28 12.29 -1.22 1.18
CA LEU A 28 11.92 -2.41 0.42
C LEU A 28 11.80 -3.66 1.31
N ASN A 29 12.76 -3.87 2.22
CA ASN A 29 12.74 -5.01 3.13
C ASN A 29 11.55 -4.93 4.11
N LYS A 30 11.21 -3.74 4.60
CA LYS A 30 10.03 -3.52 5.44
C LYS A 30 8.73 -3.82 4.68
N LEU A 31 8.62 -3.35 3.44
CA LEU A 31 7.45 -3.63 2.59
C LEU A 31 7.29 -5.12 2.28
N LYS A 32 8.39 -5.82 2.00
CA LYS A 32 8.41 -7.28 1.80
C LYS A 32 8.01 -8.07 3.05
N ALA A 33 8.49 -7.63 4.22
CA ALA A 33 8.14 -8.26 5.49
C ALA A 33 6.65 -8.13 5.79
N GLY A 34 6.03 -7.02 5.37
CA GLY A 34 4.61 -6.76 5.56
C GLY A 34 4.23 -6.56 7.03
N PHE A 35 2.94 -6.56 7.29
CA PHE A 35 2.37 -6.46 8.63
C PHE A 35 1.03 -7.19 8.67
N GLU A 36 0.93 -8.16 9.56
CA GLU A 36 -0.31 -8.85 9.90
C GLU A 36 -0.90 -8.20 11.16
N ALA A 37 -2.11 -7.67 11.04
CA ALA A 37 -2.78 -7.01 12.14
C ALA A 37 -3.21 -8.04 13.20
N PRO A 38 -2.86 -7.87 14.48
CA PRO A 38 -3.26 -8.82 15.53
C PRO A 38 -4.75 -8.73 15.87
N ASP A 39 -5.37 -7.59 15.58
CA ASP A 39 -6.77 -7.28 15.87
C ASP A 39 -7.29 -6.11 15.02
N MET A 40 -8.58 -5.81 15.14
CA MET A 40 -9.26 -4.73 14.42
C MET A 40 -8.78 -3.33 14.83
N ASP A 41 -8.14 -3.16 15.99
CA ASP A 41 -7.59 -1.86 16.41
C ASP A 41 -6.41 -1.47 15.50
N HIS A 42 -5.72 -2.48 14.95
CA HIS A 42 -4.72 -2.34 13.89
C HIS A 42 -5.40 -2.38 12.52
N ARG A 43 -5.93 -1.24 12.10
CA ARG A 43 -6.86 -1.11 10.96
C ARG A 43 -6.34 -1.52 9.57
N TRP A 44 -5.06 -1.80 9.43
CA TRP A 44 -4.41 -2.03 8.15
C TRP A 44 -3.54 -3.28 8.20
N GLU A 45 -3.68 -4.11 7.19
CA GLU A 45 -2.75 -5.19 6.87
C GLU A 45 -1.92 -4.81 5.65
N ILE A 46 -0.68 -5.26 5.61
CA ILE A 46 0.23 -5.02 4.49
C ILE A 46 0.86 -6.35 4.09
N THR A 47 0.58 -6.82 2.88
CA THR A 47 1.04 -8.11 2.39
C THR A 47 1.78 -7.94 1.06
N ALA A 48 3.07 -8.27 1.02
CA ALA A 48 3.78 -8.40 -0.24
C ALA A 48 3.48 -9.77 -0.89
N LYS A 49 3.27 -9.78 -2.20
CA LYS A 49 3.27 -10.99 -3.01
C LYS A 49 4.68 -11.28 -3.53
N ASP A 50 4.88 -12.50 -4.01
CA ASP A 50 6.10 -12.83 -4.73
C ASP A 50 6.25 -11.94 -5.97
N ALA A 51 7.50 -11.69 -6.36
CA ALA A 51 7.78 -10.93 -7.57
C ALA A 51 7.26 -11.69 -8.81
N ASP A 52 6.66 -10.96 -9.74
CA ASP A 52 6.25 -11.52 -11.03
C ASP A 52 7.45 -11.76 -11.97
N GLU A 53 7.17 -12.25 -13.18
CA GLU A 53 8.17 -12.53 -14.21
C GLU A 53 9.00 -11.30 -14.63
N HIS A 54 8.54 -10.09 -14.29
CA HIS A 54 9.19 -8.81 -14.58
C HIS A 54 9.91 -8.22 -13.36
N GLY A 55 9.95 -8.95 -12.23
CA GLY A 55 10.55 -8.48 -10.99
C GLY A 55 9.69 -7.45 -10.24
N ILE A 56 8.38 -7.38 -10.54
CA ILE A 56 7.45 -6.50 -9.84
C ILE A 56 6.87 -7.22 -8.64
N ILE A 57 7.05 -6.65 -7.46
CA ILE A 57 6.43 -7.06 -6.22
C ILE A 57 5.17 -6.22 -6.04
N TYR A 58 4.03 -6.89 -5.89
CA TYR A 58 2.77 -6.23 -5.54
C TYR A 58 2.61 -6.22 -4.03
N VAL A 59 2.58 -5.04 -3.44
CA VAL A 59 2.34 -4.84 -2.02
C VAL A 59 0.88 -4.42 -1.84
N HIS A 60 0.11 -5.32 -1.26
CA HIS A 60 -1.31 -5.17 -0.98
C HIS A 60 -1.51 -4.54 0.38
N ILE A 61 -2.43 -3.57 0.47
CA ILE A 61 -2.75 -2.86 1.70
C ILE A 61 -4.27 -2.89 1.86
N SER A 62 -4.73 -3.64 2.86
CA SER A 62 -6.13 -3.97 3.08
C SER A 62 -6.58 -3.61 4.50
N ARG A 63 -7.88 -3.60 4.75
CA ARG A 63 -8.41 -3.50 6.11
C ARG A 63 -8.31 -4.84 6.82
N SER A 64 -7.94 -4.83 8.10
CA SER A 64 -7.79 -6.04 8.91
C SER A 64 -9.07 -6.82 9.20
N TRP A 65 -10.24 -6.27 8.86
CA TRP A 65 -11.54 -6.90 9.11
C TRP A 65 -12.35 -7.22 7.85
N THR A 66 -12.02 -6.65 6.69
CA THR A 66 -12.62 -7.05 5.40
C THR A 66 -11.64 -7.85 4.55
N GLU A 67 -10.34 -7.69 4.78
CA GLU A 67 -9.25 -8.20 3.92
C GLU A 67 -9.30 -7.64 2.48
N GLU A 68 -10.16 -6.64 2.22
CA GLU A 68 -10.31 -6.02 0.90
C GLU A 68 -9.17 -5.03 0.66
N ASP A 69 -8.54 -5.15 -0.51
CA ASP A 69 -7.46 -4.25 -0.90
C ASP A 69 -7.99 -2.84 -1.10
N HIS A 70 -7.40 -1.87 -0.41
CA HIS A 70 -7.64 -0.45 -0.65
C HIS A 70 -6.54 0.19 -1.49
N PHE A 71 -5.32 -0.35 -1.39
CA PHE A 71 -4.18 0.08 -2.17
C PHE A 71 -3.33 -1.12 -2.60
N ILE A 72 -2.76 -1.01 -3.79
CA ILE A 72 -1.71 -1.92 -4.26
C ILE A 72 -0.56 -1.05 -4.78
N LEU A 73 0.64 -1.28 -4.25
CA LEU A 73 1.87 -0.69 -4.78
C LEU A 73 2.54 -1.71 -5.71
N ALA A 74 2.88 -1.29 -6.92
CA ALA A 74 3.76 -2.05 -7.80
C ALA A 74 5.20 -1.58 -7.55
N VAL A 75 6.03 -2.48 -7.02
CA VAL A 75 7.40 -2.19 -6.60
C VAL A 75 8.36 -2.97 -7.49
N LYS A 76 9.09 -2.28 -8.35
CA LYS A 76 10.11 -2.88 -9.21
C LYS A 76 11.45 -2.91 -8.49
N THR A 77 12.00 -4.10 -8.28
CA THR A 77 13.36 -4.20 -7.76
C THR A 77 14.35 -3.68 -8.79
N SER A 78 15.27 -2.81 -8.39
CA SER A 78 16.39 -2.36 -9.22
C SER A 78 17.62 -3.23 -8.97
N ASP A 79 18.53 -3.26 -9.94
CA ASP A 79 19.88 -3.80 -9.73
C ASP A 79 20.73 -2.86 -8.85
N GLU A 80 20.33 -1.60 -8.75
CA GLU A 80 20.83 -0.60 -7.79
C GLU A 80 20.25 -0.83 -6.39
N ASP A 81 20.89 -0.28 -5.35
CA ASP A 81 20.44 -0.43 -3.96
C ASP A 81 19.02 0.13 -3.77
N GLY A 82 18.05 -0.75 -3.51
CA GLY A 82 16.65 -0.36 -3.28
C GLY A 82 15.68 -0.88 -4.34
N ALA A 83 14.65 -0.07 -4.61
CA ALA A 83 13.61 -0.36 -5.59
C ALA A 83 12.86 0.91 -5.99
N ASP A 84 12.10 0.83 -7.07
CA ASP A 84 11.20 1.90 -7.50
C ASP A 84 9.74 1.49 -7.31
N ILE A 85 8.95 2.36 -6.70
CA ILE A 85 7.49 2.25 -6.74
C ILE A 85 7.04 2.83 -8.07
N VAL A 86 6.72 1.95 -9.01
CA VAL A 86 6.39 2.34 -10.39
C VAL A 86 4.96 2.86 -10.52
N SER A 87 4.02 2.28 -9.76
CA SER A 87 2.63 2.72 -9.74
C SER A 87 1.93 2.41 -8.43
N ILE A 88 0.83 3.14 -8.22
CA ILE A 88 -0.17 2.84 -7.20
C ILE A 88 -1.49 2.53 -7.90
N THR A 89 -2.17 1.50 -7.42
CA THR A 89 -3.59 1.25 -7.69
C THR A 89 -4.35 1.47 -6.39
N TRP A 90 -5.50 2.16 -6.45
CA TRP A 90 -6.34 2.40 -5.27
C TRP A 90 -7.81 2.25 -5.61
N ASP A 91 -8.61 1.85 -4.61
CA ASP A 91 -10.06 1.92 -4.73
C ASP A 91 -10.51 3.38 -4.60
N GLN A 92 -11.24 3.85 -5.60
CA GLN A 92 -11.77 5.20 -5.64
C GLN A 92 -13.06 5.33 -4.82
N ASN A 93 -13.72 4.23 -4.48
CA ASN A 93 -14.94 4.23 -3.68
C ASN A 93 -14.59 4.21 -2.18
N GLU A 94 -14.67 5.37 -1.52
CA GLU A 94 -14.56 5.49 -0.06
C GLU A 94 -15.87 6.01 0.56
N GLY A 95 -16.92 5.19 0.48
CA GLY A 95 -18.26 5.59 0.87
C GLY A 95 -18.82 6.64 -0.09
N GLU A 96 -19.25 7.80 0.43
CA GLU A 96 -19.86 8.86 -0.39
C GLU A 96 -18.85 9.79 -1.09
N ILE A 97 -17.57 9.67 -0.75
CA ILE A 97 -16.51 10.53 -1.28
C ILE A 97 -15.63 9.72 -2.21
N ARG A 98 -15.40 10.25 -3.41
CA ARG A 98 -14.44 9.67 -4.35
C ARG A 98 -13.01 9.97 -3.89
N ARG A 99 -12.18 8.94 -3.77
CA ARG A 99 -10.77 9.09 -3.42
C ARG A 99 -9.93 9.45 -4.65
N GLU A 100 -9.31 10.63 -4.61
CA GLU A 100 -8.44 11.13 -5.67
C GLU A 100 -6.99 10.62 -5.52
N GLU A 101 -6.24 10.66 -6.63
CA GLU A 101 -4.86 10.17 -6.71
C GLU A 101 -3.93 10.80 -5.66
N GLU A 102 -3.95 12.13 -5.51
CA GLU A 102 -3.08 12.83 -4.58
C GLU A 102 -3.33 12.38 -3.14
N TYR A 103 -4.60 12.21 -2.79
CA TYR A 103 -4.98 11.73 -1.47
C TYR A 103 -4.56 10.27 -1.28
N ALA A 104 -4.78 9.40 -2.26
CA ALA A 104 -4.36 7.99 -2.21
C ALA A 104 -2.85 7.84 -1.98
N LYS A 105 -2.04 8.61 -2.71
CA LYS A 105 -0.57 8.64 -2.56
C LYS A 105 -0.13 9.14 -1.18
N LYS A 106 -0.79 10.15 -0.62
CA LYS A 106 -0.50 10.63 0.75
C LYS A 106 -0.89 9.61 1.80
N GLU A 107 -2.08 9.03 1.68
CA GLU A 107 -2.61 8.07 2.64
C GLU A 107 -1.75 6.81 2.72
N VAL A 108 -1.38 6.22 1.57
CA VAL A 108 -0.55 5.00 1.57
C VAL A 108 0.82 5.23 2.22
N VAL A 109 1.44 6.39 1.99
CA VAL A 109 2.72 6.75 2.63
C VAL A 109 2.58 6.87 4.13
N VAL A 110 1.50 7.49 4.61
CA VAL A 110 1.22 7.60 6.05
C VAL A 110 0.98 6.23 6.67
N ILE A 111 0.23 5.34 6.00
CA ILE A 111 0.00 3.97 6.46
C ILE A 111 1.34 3.21 6.58
N CYS A 112 2.14 3.18 5.52
CA CYS A 112 3.42 2.47 5.53
C CYS A 112 4.41 3.04 6.56
N ARG A 113 4.47 4.36 6.74
CA ARG A 113 5.26 5.01 7.81
C ARG A 113 4.80 4.59 9.20
N MET A 114 3.50 4.54 9.44
CA MET A 114 2.96 4.23 10.76
C MET A 114 3.13 2.75 11.13
N THR A 115 2.83 1.88 10.18
CA THR A 115 2.73 0.44 10.37
C THR A 115 4.11 -0.22 10.27
N LEU A 116 4.88 0.09 9.23
CA LEU A 116 6.16 -0.56 8.94
C LEU A 116 7.38 0.29 9.29
N LYS A 117 7.19 1.56 9.65
CA LYS A 117 8.29 2.53 9.82
C LYS A 117 9.12 2.71 8.55
N CYS A 118 8.48 2.65 7.38
CA CYS A 118 9.12 3.06 6.13
C CYS A 118 9.40 4.56 6.15
N GLU A 119 10.50 5.03 5.58
CA GLU A 119 10.86 6.45 5.58
C GLU A 119 10.31 7.18 4.34
N PHE A 120 10.41 6.58 3.16
CA PHE A 120 10.14 7.21 1.86
C PHE A 120 10.85 8.56 1.73
N GLU A 121 12.19 8.56 1.76
CA GLU A 121 13.02 9.77 1.87
C GLU A 121 12.71 10.85 0.82
N ALA A 122 12.31 10.44 -0.39
CA ALA A 122 11.96 11.36 -1.47
C ALA A 122 10.63 12.12 -1.25
N LEU A 123 9.83 11.75 -0.24
CA LEU A 123 8.50 12.30 0.01
C LEU A 123 8.42 13.08 1.33
N PRO A 124 7.68 14.21 1.37
CA PRO A 124 7.51 14.96 2.60
C PRO A 124 6.71 14.18 3.65
N PHE A 125 6.81 14.59 4.91
CA PHE A 125 5.91 14.11 5.96
C PHE A 125 4.52 14.71 5.78
N TYR A 126 3.51 13.84 5.68
CA TYR A 126 2.11 14.24 5.61
C TYR A 126 1.48 14.21 7.01
N ASP A 127 0.74 15.26 7.36
CA ASP A 127 0.03 15.30 8.65
C ASP A 127 -1.16 14.35 8.62
N ARG A 128 -1.11 13.33 9.48
CA ARG A 128 -2.19 12.37 9.70
C ARG A 128 -3.53 13.06 9.99
N LYS A 129 -3.52 14.16 10.73
CA LYS A 129 -4.74 14.87 11.11
C LYS A 129 -5.44 15.51 9.93
N VAL A 130 -4.73 15.78 8.84
CA VAL A 130 -5.30 16.33 7.61
C VAL A 130 -5.94 15.23 6.76
N LEU A 131 -5.40 14.01 6.80
CA LEU A 131 -5.98 12.86 6.10
C LEU A 131 -7.19 12.29 6.86
N TRP A 132 -7.08 12.15 8.18
CA TRP A 132 -8.12 11.52 9.00
C TRP A 132 -8.69 12.46 10.06
N SER A 133 -8.78 13.76 9.75
CA SER A 133 -9.49 14.72 10.61
C SER A 133 -10.85 14.14 10.96
N SER A 134 -11.05 13.88 12.24
CA SER A 134 -12.29 13.34 12.79
C SER A 134 -13.41 14.33 12.51
N GLY A 135 -14.17 14.04 11.47
CA GLY A 135 -15.21 14.90 10.92
C GLY A 135 -16.04 14.17 9.88
N ARG A 136 -16.53 12.97 10.22
CA ARG A 136 -17.91 12.60 9.90
C ARG A 136 -18.67 12.61 11.21
#